data_AF-A0A0K8S6J8-F1
#
_entry.id   AF-A0A0K8S6J8-F1
#
_cell.length_a   1.000
_cell.length_b   1.000
_cell.length_c   1.000
_cell.angle_alpha   90.00
_cell.angle_beta   90.00
_cell.angle_gamma   90.00
#
_symmetry.space_group_name_H-M   'P 1'
#
loop_
_entity.id
_entity.type
_entity.pdbx_description
1 polymer ?
#
loop_
_entity_poly.entity_id
_entity_poly.type
_entity_poly.pdbx_seq_one_letter_code
_entity_poly.pdbx_strand_id
1 'polypeptide(L)'
;QFPIDKQKEVIILFSAHSLPLKAVSRGDPYPSEVGATVQLVMQELGHSHPYALVWQSKVGPLPWLQPYTDDAIKGYVKQGKKNFILVPIAFVNEHIETLHEMDIEYCHDLAKEVGAECIRRAAAPNDHPLFISALADIVSSHLASDQPISPKFLTRCPHCVNTRCHEAKSFFSKLCSR
;
A
#
# COMPACT_ATOMS: atom_id res chain seq x y z
N GLN A 1 -5.82 20.13 -6.18
CA GLN A 1 -7.13 20.01 -5.51
C GLN A 1 -8.21 19.65 -6.51
N PHE A 2 -9.26 18.96 -6.08
CA PHE A 2 -10.45 18.68 -6.90
C PHE A 2 -11.41 19.90 -6.87
N PRO A 3 -12.20 20.13 -7.93
CA PRO A 3 -13.30 21.10 -7.90
C PRO A 3 -14.22 20.86 -6.69
N ILE A 4 -14.67 21.94 -6.04
CA ILE A 4 -15.43 21.88 -4.77
C ILE A 4 -16.69 21.01 -4.91
N ASP A 5 -17.39 21.13 -6.03
CA ASP A 5 -18.59 20.37 -6.37
C ASP A 5 -18.33 18.87 -6.55
N LYS A 6 -17.09 18.48 -6.86
CA LYS A 6 -16.69 17.08 -7.10
C LYS A 6 -16.04 16.40 -5.91
N GLN A 7 -15.62 17.15 -4.88
CA GLN A 7 -14.88 16.59 -3.74
C GLN A 7 -15.64 15.44 -3.06
N LYS A 8 -16.96 15.58 -2.85
CA LYS A 8 -17.79 14.54 -2.23
C LYS A 8 -17.99 13.29 -3.08
N GLU A 9 -17.68 13.35 -4.37
CA GLU A 9 -17.82 12.22 -5.31
C GLU A 9 -16.52 11.41 -5.43
N VAL A 10 -15.43 11.86 -4.81
CA VAL A 10 -14.11 11.23 -4.91
C VAL A 10 -14.10 9.87 -4.23
N ILE A 11 -13.58 8.87 -4.94
CA ILE A 11 -13.23 7.56 -4.36
C ILE A 11 -11.72 7.54 -4.08
N ILE A 12 -11.36 7.12 -2.87
CA ILE A 12 -9.96 6.93 -2.48
C ILE A 12 -9.51 5.52 -2.87
N LEU A 13 -8.52 5.42 -3.74
CA LEU A 13 -7.90 4.14 -4.12
C LEU A 13 -6.52 4.06 -3.49
N PHE A 14 -6.41 3.30 -2.41
CA PHE A 14 -5.13 2.96 -1.82
C PHE A 14 -4.46 1.92 -2.72
N SER A 15 -3.38 2.32 -3.39
CA SER A 15 -2.66 1.49 -4.35
C SER A 15 -1.37 0.99 -3.72
N ALA A 16 -1.20 -0.32 -3.71
CA ALA A 16 -0.03 -1.01 -3.19
C ALA A 16 0.55 -1.96 -4.25
N HIS A 17 1.85 -2.23 -4.23
CA HIS A 17 2.44 -3.17 -5.19
C HIS A 17 1.85 -4.57 -4.98
N SER A 18 1.41 -5.22 -6.06
CA SER A 18 0.78 -6.53 -5.95
C SER A 18 1.79 -7.61 -5.56
N LEU A 19 1.29 -8.77 -5.15
CA LEU A 19 2.10 -9.98 -4.92
C LEU A 19 1.60 -11.12 -5.80
N PRO A 20 2.49 -11.99 -6.32
CA PRO A 20 2.06 -13.24 -6.90
C PRO A 20 1.22 -14.03 -5.89
N LEU A 21 0.11 -14.62 -6.31
CA LEU A 21 -0.77 -15.36 -5.39
C LEU A 21 -0.05 -16.50 -4.68
N LYS A 22 1.00 -17.07 -5.28
CA LYS A 22 1.86 -18.06 -4.61
C LYS A 22 2.49 -17.52 -3.33
N ALA A 23 2.92 -16.25 -3.31
CA ALA A 23 3.46 -15.62 -2.11
C ALA A 23 2.35 -15.37 -1.08
N VAL A 24 1.19 -14.87 -1.52
CA VAL A 24 0.02 -14.66 -0.65
C VAL A 24 -0.41 -15.97 0.01
N SER A 25 -0.64 -17.03 -0.77
CA SER A 25 -1.03 -18.36 -0.28
C SER A 25 0.05 -19.05 0.54
N ARG A 26 1.32 -18.63 0.44
CA ARG A 26 2.37 -19.09 1.36
C ARG A 26 2.13 -18.58 2.80
N GLY A 27 1.33 -17.51 2.92
CA GLY A 27 1.02 -16.78 4.14
C GLY A 27 1.97 -15.60 4.35
N ASP A 28 2.19 -14.82 3.29
CA ASP A 28 2.91 -13.56 3.37
C ASP A 28 2.07 -12.52 4.15
N PRO A 29 2.63 -11.82 5.14
CA PRO A 29 1.86 -10.90 5.99
C PRO A 29 1.47 -9.60 5.28
N TYR A 30 2.11 -9.27 4.16
CA TYR A 30 2.00 -7.97 3.51
C TYR A 30 0.56 -7.51 3.23
N PRO A 31 -0.36 -8.32 2.66
CA PRO A 31 -1.71 -7.85 2.40
C PRO A 31 -2.48 -7.45 3.66
N SER A 32 -2.24 -8.17 4.77
CA SER A 32 -2.88 -7.88 6.06
C SER A 32 -2.36 -6.59 6.69
N GLU A 33 -1.05 -6.33 6.58
CA GLU A 33 -0.42 -5.12 7.12
C GLU A 33 -0.81 -3.88 6.32
N VAL A 34 -0.83 -3.98 4.98
CA VAL A 34 -1.34 -2.91 4.12
C VAL A 34 -2.81 -2.62 4.41
N GLY A 35 -3.64 -3.66 4.55
CA GLY A 35 -5.04 -3.52 4.94
C GLY A 35 -5.21 -2.79 6.27
N ALA A 36 -4.37 -3.11 7.27
CA ALA A 36 -4.38 -2.41 8.56
C ALA A 36 -4.01 -0.93 8.45
N THR A 37 -2.97 -0.59 7.66
CA THR A 37 -2.60 0.81 7.40
C THR A 37 -3.74 1.59 6.74
N VAL A 38 -4.42 0.99 5.75
CA VAL A 38 -5.60 1.61 5.11
C VAL A 38 -6.71 1.89 6.11
N GLN A 39 -7.02 0.96 7.02
CA GLN A 39 -8.04 1.18 8.04
C GLN A 39 -7.69 2.35 8.95
N LEU A 40 -6.44 2.43 9.42
CA LEU A 40 -5.99 3.50 10.31
C LEU A 40 -6.04 4.88 9.63
N VAL A 41 -5.66 4.96 8.35
CA VAL A 41 -5.79 6.20 7.59
C VAL A 41 -7.25 6.61 7.44
N MET A 42 -8.14 5.66 7.11
CA MET A 42 -9.56 5.98 6.94
C MET A 42 -10.26 6.36 8.25
N GLN A 43 -9.82 5.79 9.37
CA GLN A 43 -10.29 6.17 10.71
C GLN A 43 -9.89 7.62 11.01
N GLU A 44 -8.64 8.01 10.76
CA GLU A 44 -8.16 9.39 10.94
C GLU A 44 -8.93 10.38 10.05
N LEU A 45 -9.27 9.97 8.82
CA LEU A 45 -10.09 10.75 7.88
C LEU A 45 -11.59 10.76 8.22
N GLY A 46 -12.00 10.16 9.34
CA GLY A 46 -13.40 10.10 9.78
C GLY A 46 -14.32 9.37 8.79
N HIS A 47 -13.77 8.44 8.00
CA HIS A 47 -14.47 7.76 6.90
C HIS A 47 -15.19 8.73 5.94
N SER A 48 -14.59 9.90 5.69
CA SER A 48 -15.20 10.99 4.91
C SER A 48 -15.53 10.65 3.46
N HIS A 49 -14.90 9.62 2.88
CA HIS A 49 -15.07 9.22 1.50
C HIS A 49 -15.09 7.68 1.37
N PRO A 50 -15.76 7.12 0.35
CA PRO A 50 -15.62 5.71 0.00
C PRO A 50 -14.18 5.41 -0.43
N TYR A 51 -13.71 4.19 -0.12
CA TYR A 51 -12.36 3.77 -0.47
C TYR A 51 -12.28 2.29 -0.87
N ALA A 52 -11.20 1.95 -1.55
CA ALA A 52 -10.82 0.57 -1.84
C ALA A 52 -9.29 0.40 -1.74
N LEU A 53 -8.86 -0.80 -1.34
CA LEU A 53 -7.47 -1.24 -1.46
C LEU A 53 -7.32 -2.01 -2.78
N VAL A 54 -6.43 -1.53 -3.64
CA VAL A 54 -6.16 -2.03 -4.98
C VAL A 54 -4.67 -2.29 -5.16
N TRP A 55 -4.31 -3.11 -6.16
CA TRP A 55 -2.95 -3.61 -6.32
C TRP A 55 -2.39 -3.27 -7.70
N GLN A 56 -1.22 -2.64 -7.75
CA GLN A 56 -0.58 -2.19 -8.99
C GLN A 56 0.64 -3.06 -9.37
N SER A 57 1.22 -2.76 -10.54
CA SER A 57 2.52 -3.28 -10.97
C SER A 57 2.63 -4.80 -11.10
N LYS A 58 1.58 -5.47 -11.60
CA LYS A 58 1.66 -6.89 -11.97
C LYS A 58 2.71 -7.09 -13.08
N VAL A 59 3.61 -8.06 -12.90
CA VAL A 59 4.56 -8.46 -13.94
C VAL A 59 4.41 -9.94 -14.32
N GLY A 60 4.39 -10.21 -15.63
CA GLY A 60 4.37 -11.57 -16.17
C GLY A 60 3.00 -12.29 -16.08
N PRO A 61 2.96 -13.57 -16.47
CA PRO A 61 1.70 -14.28 -16.75
C PRO A 61 1.08 -14.95 -15.52
N LEU A 62 1.81 -15.06 -14.41
CA LEU A 62 1.33 -15.71 -13.20
C LEU A 62 0.12 -14.97 -12.61
N PRO A 63 -0.71 -15.61 -11.76
CA PRO A 63 -1.78 -14.92 -11.07
C PRO A 63 -1.25 -14.08 -9.91
N TRP A 64 -1.80 -12.87 -9.75
CA TRP A 64 -1.42 -11.89 -8.73
C TRP A 64 -2.61 -11.48 -7.88
N LEU A 65 -2.32 -10.83 -6.75
CA LEU A 65 -3.32 -10.29 -5.84
C LEU A 65 -4.12 -9.17 -6.54
N GLN A 66 -5.44 -9.24 -6.38
CA GLN A 66 -6.44 -8.42 -7.06
C GLN A 66 -7.36 -7.72 -6.05
N PRO A 67 -8.12 -6.67 -6.44
CA PRO A 67 -8.26 -6.11 -7.80
C PRO A 67 -7.04 -5.30 -8.28
N TYR A 68 -6.80 -5.27 -9.60
CA TYR A 68 -5.75 -4.42 -10.16
C TYR A 68 -6.19 -2.95 -10.20
N THR A 69 -5.26 -2.02 -10.01
CA THR A 69 -5.58 -0.58 -9.93
C THR A 69 -6.26 -0.07 -11.19
N ASP A 70 -5.77 -0.45 -12.37
CA ASP A 70 -6.38 -0.05 -13.65
C ASP A 70 -7.76 -0.68 -13.87
N ASP A 71 -7.92 -1.97 -13.57
CA ASP A 71 -9.19 -2.69 -13.65
C ASP A 71 -10.23 -2.11 -12.69
N ALA A 72 -9.82 -1.71 -11.48
CA ALA A 72 -10.69 -1.07 -10.50
C ALA A 72 -11.19 0.29 -11.01
N ILE A 73 -10.30 1.12 -11.56
CA ILE A 73 -10.66 2.41 -12.18
C ILE A 73 -11.65 2.17 -13.33
N LYS A 74 -11.34 1.27 -14.27
CA LYS A 74 -12.24 0.89 -15.39
C LYS A 74 -13.60 0.43 -14.88
N GLY A 75 -13.62 -0.41 -13.84
CA GLY A 75 -14.83 -0.95 -13.23
C GLY A 75 -15.70 0.12 -12.56
N TYR A 76 -15.10 1.08 -11.85
CA TYR A 76 -15.82 2.19 -11.23
C TYR A 76 -16.37 3.18 -12.26
N VAL A 77 -15.62 3.46 -13.32
CA VAL A 77 -16.07 4.35 -14.39
C VAL A 77 -17.29 3.78 -15.13
N LYS A 78 -17.32 2.47 -15.38
CA LYS A 78 -18.52 1.78 -15.90
C LYS A 78 -19.75 1.92 -14.98
N GLN A 79 -19.54 2.16 -13.68
CA GLN A 79 -20.59 2.41 -12.69
C GLN A 79 -20.91 3.91 -12.53
N GLY A 80 -20.36 4.78 -13.38
CA GLY A 80 -20.59 6.22 -13.36
C GLY A 80 -19.75 7.00 -12.34
N LYS A 81 -18.77 6.37 -11.69
CA LYS A 81 -17.84 7.04 -10.77
C LYS A 81 -16.64 7.55 -11.56
N LYS A 82 -16.38 8.85 -11.53
CA LYS A 82 -15.41 9.50 -12.45
C LYS A 82 -14.30 10.28 -11.76
N ASN A 83 -14.30 10.33 -10.43
CA ASN A 83 -13.39 11.15 -9.63
C ASN A 83 -12.63 10.26 -8.64
N PHE A 84 -11.30 10.20 -8.74
CA PHE A 84 -10.47 9.26 -7.99
C PHE A 84 -9.21 9.93 -7.45
N ILE A 85 -8.86 9.62 -6.19
CA ILE A 85 -7.53 9.91 -5.65
C ILE A 85 -6.78 8.61 -5.39
N LEU A 86 -5.63 8.44 -6.03
CA LEU A 86 -4.73 7.34 -5.83
C LEU A 86 -3.77 7.65 -4.66
N VAL A 87 -3.62 6.74 -3.72
CA VAL A 87 -2.74 6.89 -2.56
C VAL A 87 -1.67 5.79 -2.60
N PRO A 88 -0.37 6.12 -2.79
CA PRO A 88 0.70 5.13 -2.77
C PRO A 88 0.96 4.68 -1.32
N ILE A 89 0.19 3.70 -0.84
CA ILE A 89 0.09 3.41 0.60
C ILE A 89 1.24 2.56 1.14
N ALA A 90 1.96 1.86 0.26
CA ALA A 90 2.97 0.87 0.63
C ALA A 90 4.42 1.31 0.34
N PHE A 91 4.62 2.58 -0.03
CA PHE A 91 5.94 3.16 -0.26
C PHE A 91 6.01 4.59 0.30
N VAL A 92 7.20 4.98 0.73
CA VAL A 92 7.39 6.24 1.45
C VAL A 92 8.11 7.32 0.63
N ASN A 93 8.62 6.98 -0.55
CA ASN A 93 9.30 7.90 -1.48
C ASN A 93 8.70 7.78 -2.88
N GLU A 94 8.89 8.81 -3.70
CA GLU A 94 8.61 8.73 -5.13
C GLU A 94 9.55 7.76 -5.84
N HIS A 95 9.03 7.02 -6.82
CA HIS A 95 9.76 6.05 -7.63
C HIS A 95 8.99 5.80 -8.95
N ILE A 96 9.43 4.84 -9.78
CA ILE A 96 8.84 4.61 -11.11
C ILE A 96 7.34 4.27 -11.04
N GLU A 97 6.93 3.44 -10.07
CA GLU A 97 5.53 3.09 -9.87
C GLU A 97 4.65 4.30 -9.44
N THR A 98 5.20 5.38 -8.87
CA THR A 98 4.41 6.60 -8.57
C THR A 98 4.47 7.62 -9.71
N LEU A 99 5.67 7.96 -10.16
CA LEU A 99 5.90 9.04 -11.14
C LEU A 99 5.56 8.64 -12.58
N HIS A 100 5.61 7.35 -12.89
CA HIS A 100 5.27 6.85 -14.23
C HIS A 100 3.94 6.12 -14.23
N GLU A 101 3.84 5.00 -13.51
CA GLU A 101 2.65 4.15 -13.55
C GLU A 101 1.41 4.91 -13.02
N MET A 102 1.49 5.53 -11.84
CA MET A 102 0.35 6.28 -11.33
C MET A 102 0.12 7.62 -12.04
N ASP A 103 1.13 8.47 -12.23
CA ASP A 103 0.93 9.82 -12.78
C ASP A 103 0.70 9.84 -14.29
N ILE A 104 1.40 9.01 -15.06
CA ILE A 104 1.31 8.99 -16.52
C ILE A 104 0.29 7.94 -16.94
N GLU A 105 0.51 6.68 -16.60
CA GLU A 105 -0.35 5.60 -17.13
C GLU A 105 -1.76 5.68 -16.54
N TYR A 106 -1.92 5.87 -15.23
CA TYR A 106 -3.25 5.92 -14.61
C TYR A 106 -3.89 7.31 -14.65
N CYS A 107 -3.20 8.34 -14.15
CA CYS A 107 -3.81 9.67 -14.00
C CYS A 107 -4.01 10.39 -15.34
N HIS A 108 -3.16 10.13 -16.34
CA HIS A 108 -3.22 10.81 -17.63
C HIS A 108 -3.78 9.92 -18.74
N ASP A 109 -3.17 8.76 -19.01
CA ASP A 109 -3.53 7.96 -20.18
C ASP A 109 -4.83 7.19 -19.97
N LEU A 110 -4.91 6.41 -18.87
CA LEU A 110 -6.10 5.63 -18.54
C LEU A 110 -7.30 6.54 -18.27
N ALA A 111 -7.11 7.67 -17.58
CA ALA A 111 -8.17 8.64 -17.33
C ALA A 111 -8.86 9.08 -18.65
N LYS A 112 -8.07 9.35 -19.69
CA LYS A 112 -8.58 9.70 -21.02
C LYS A 112 -9.25 8.53 -21.71
N GLU A 113 -8.64 7.33 -21.63
CA GLU A 113 -9.18 6.11 -22.24
C GLU A 113 -10.59 5.79 -21.73
N VAL A 114 -10.80 5.86 -20.42
CA VAL A 114 -12.06 5.44 -19.80
C VAL A 114 -13.07 6.58 -19.64
N GLY A 115 -12.65 7.83 -19.85
CA GLY A 115 -13.50 9.01 -19.63
C GLY A 115 -13.72 9.35 -18.15
N ALA A 116 -12.68 9.17 -17.32
CA ALA A 116 -12.66 9.70 -15.97
C ALA A 116 -12.56 11.24 -16.00
N GLU A 117 -13.26 11.92 -15.11
CA GLU A 117 -13.25 13.40 -15.04
C GLU A 117 -11.98 13.90 -14.37
N CYS A 118 -11.56 13.25 -13.28
CA CYS A 118 -10.36 13.62 -12.57
C CYS A 118 -9.77 12.42 -11.83
N ILE A 119 -8.53 12.08 -12.16
CA ILE A 119 -7.69 11.16 -11.39
C ILE A 119 -6.50 11.97 -10.88
N ARG A 120 -6.23 11.89 -9.58
CA ARG A 120 -5.06 12.53 -8.97
C ARG A 120 -4.34 11.54 -8.08
N ARG A 121 -3.06 11.79 -7.83
CA ARG A 121 -2.26 11.04 -6.87
C ARG A 121 -1.94 11.89 -5.64
N ALA A 122 -1.98 11.28 -4.47
CA ALA A 122 -1.40 11.83 -3.25
C ALA A 122 0.13 11.67 -3.27
N ALA A 123 0.85 12.72 -2.88
CA ALA A 123 2.31 12.66 -2.79
C ALA A 123 2.75 11.57 -1.79
N ALA A 124 3.86 10.89 -2.08
CA ALA A 124 4.50 10.05 -1.09
C ALA A 124 5.02 10.92 0.09
N PRO A 125 5.20 10.34 1.30
CA PRO A 125 5.74 11.05 2.45
C PRO A 125 7.05 11.82 2.19
N ASN A 126 7.96 11.24 1.40
CA ASN A 126 9.27 11.82 1.08
C ASN A 126 10.01 12.35 2.32
N ASP A 127 10.31 13.64 2.34
CA ASP A 127 11.00 14.37 3.42
C ASP A 127 10.03 15.14 4.33
N HIS A 128 8.74 14.80 4.33
CA HIS A 128 7.74 15.49 5.14
C HIS A 128 8.15 15.46 6.64
N PRO A 129 8.21 16.61 7.33
CA PRO A 129 8.73 16.68 8.70
C PRO A 129 8.01 15.74 9.69
N LEU A 130 6.69 15.59 9.57
CA LEU A 130 5.92 14.64 10.39
C LEU A 130 6.33 13.18 10.15
N PHE A 131 6.67 12.80 8.92
CA PHE A 131 7.12 11.45 8.61
C PHE A 131 8.51 11.19 9.21
N ILE A 132 9.43 12.15 9.07
CA ILE A 132 10.76 12.08 9.70
C ILE A 132 10.63 11.98 11.22
N SER A 133 9.74 12.78 11.82
CA SER A 133 9.45 12.71 13.26
C SER A 133 8.91 11.34 13.67
N ALA A 134 8.03 10.72 12.86
CA ALA A 134 7.50 9.39 13.13
C ALA A 134 8.60 8.31 13.08
N LEU A 135 9.56 8.40 12.15
CA LEU A 135 10.71 7.50 12.11
C LEU A 135 11.56 7.62 13.40
N ALA A 136 11.83 8.84 13.84
CA ALA A 136 12.55 9.09 15.09
C ALA A 136 11.80 8.55 16.31
N ASP A 137 10.47 8.70 16.33
CA ASP A 137 9.61 8.19 17.40
C ASP A 137 9.59 6.66 17.46
N ILE A 138 9.52 5.97 16.32
CA ILE A 138 9.59 4.50 16.25
C ILE A 138 10.90 3.99 16.85
N VAL A 139 12.03 4.60 16.48
CA VAL A 139 13.36 4.20 17.01
C VAL A 139 13.47 4.52 18.50
N SER A 140 13.02 5.71 18.91
CA SER A 140 13.06 6.12 20.33
C SER A 140 12.20 5.21 21.20
N SER A 141 10.99 4.90 20.75
CA SER A 141 10.08 3.97 21.42
C SER A 141 10.67 2.55 21.49
N HIS A 142 11.31 2.09 20.42
CA HIS A 142 11.98 0.79 20.43
C HIS A 142 13.13 0.74 21.44
N LEU A 143 13.99 1.75 21.48
CA LEU A 143 15.12 1.85 22.43
C LEU A 143 14.66 1.95 23.89
N ALA A 144 13.50 2.56 24.13
CA ALA A 144 12.89 2.64 25.45
C ALA A 144 12.10 1.38 25.85
N SER A 145 11.83 0.48 24.91
CA SER A 145 11.06 -0.74 25.17
C SER A 145 11.95 -1.91 25.62
N ASP A 146 11.40 -2.79 26.45
CA ASP A 146 12.04 -4.07 26.79
C ASP A 146 11.82 -5.16 25.71
N GLN A 147 11.41 -4.77 24.50
CA GLN A 147 11.16 -5.69 23.38
C GLN A 147 12.22 -5.49 22.28
N PRO A 148 13.33 -6.25 22.33
CA PRO A 148 14.40 -6.12 21.34
C PRO A 148 13.99 -6.61 19.95
N ILE A 149 12.91 -7.39 19.85
CA ILE A 149 12.40 -7.88 18.58
C ILE A 149 10.89 -8.16 18.62
N SER A 150 10.20 -7.84 17.53
CA SER A 150 8.79 -8.18 17.39
C SER A 150 8.60 -9.71 17.34
N PRO A 151 7.70 -10.29 18.15
CA PRO A 151 7.36 -11.71 18.05
C PRO A 151 6.87 -12.09 16.65
N LYS A 152 6.19 -11.18 15.95
CA LYS A 152 5.74 -11.39 14.56
C LYS A 152 6.93 -11.62 13.63
N PHE A 153 8.01 -10.86 13.78
CA PHE A 153 9.21 -11.04 12.98
C PHE A 153 9.80 -12.44 13.16
N LEU A 154 9.75 -13.03 14.35
CA LEU A 154 10.32 -14.36 14.61
C LEU A 154 9.52 -15.50 13.96
N THR A 155 8.29 -15.24 13.51
CA THR A 155 7.48 -16.21 12.79
C THR A 155 7.86 -16.28 11.30
N ARG A 156 7.74 -17.48 10.72
CA ARG A 156 7.80 -17.69 9.27
C ARG A 156 6.39 -17.77 8.71
N CYS A 157 6.24 -17.55 7.40
CA CYS A 157 4.99 -17.86 6.73
C CYS A 157 4.57 -19.33 7.01
N PRO A 158 3.28 -19.62 7.24
CA PRO A 158 2.76 -20.96 7.48
C PRO A 158 3.25 -22.05 6.51
N HIS A 159 3.40 -21.71 5.22
CA HIS A 159 3.88 -22.64 4.19
C HIS A 159 5.30 -22.29 3.68
N CYS A 160 6.14 -21.69 4.53
CA CYS A 160 7.49 -21.31 4.16
C CYS A 160 8.38 -22.53 3.83
N VAL A 161 8.92 -22.57 2.61
CA VAL A 161 9.87 -23.60 2.15
C VAL A 161 11.32 -23.10 2.07
N ASN A 162 11.57 -21.82 2.34
CA ASN A 162 12.91 -21.23 2.24
C ASN A 162 13.67 -21.42 3.56
N THR A 163 14.76 -22.19 3.54
CA THR A 163 15.60 -22.47 4.71
C THR A 163 16.25 -21.21 5.26
N ARG A 164 16.59 -20.23 4.41
CA ARG A 164 17.18 -18.95 4.83
C ARG A 164 16.26 -18.15 5.73
N CYS A 165 14.94 -18.27 5.57
CA CYS A 165 14.00 -17.63 6.49
C CYS A 165 14.17 -18.17 7.90
N HIS A 166 14.35 -19.49 8.06
CA HIS A 166 14.59 -20.10 9.37
C HIS A 166 15.93 -19.66 9.95
N GLU A 167 17.01 -19.73 9.17
CA GLU A 167 18.34 -19.31 9.60
C GLU A 167 18.34 -17.85 10.08
N ALA A 168 17.71 -16.94 9.33
CA ALA A 168 17.58 -15.54 9.70
C ALA A 168 16.79 -15.37 11.01
N LYS A 169 15.62 -16.02 11.16
CA LYS A 169 14.82 -15.88 12.40
C LYS A 169 15.55 -16.45 13.61
N SER A 170 16.22 -17.59 13.46
CA SER A 170 17.05 -18.20 14.50
C SER A 170 18.23 -17.32 14.90
N PHE A 171 18.88 -16.65 13.95
CA PHE A 171 19.95 -15.70 14.22
C PHE A 171 19.45 -14.54 15.09
N PHE A 172 18.38 -13.85 14.67
CA PHE A 172 17.85 -12.71 15.40
C PHE A 172 17.24 -13.11 16.75
N SER A 173 16.59 -14.26 16.86
CA SER A 173 16.10 -14.78 18.14
C SER A 173 17.25 -14.94 19.14
N LYS A 174 18.37 -15.54 18.73
CA LYS A 174 19.55 -15.71 19.61
C LYS A 174 20.23 -14.39 19.96
N LEU A 175 20.31 -13.47 18.99
CA LEU A 175 20.91 -12.15 19.18
C LEU A 175 20.13 -11.31 20.21
N CYS A 176 18.79 -11.34 20.12
CA CYS A 176 17.88 -10.54 20.93
C CYS A 176 17.44 -11.21 22.24
N SER A 177 17.90 -12.43 22.54
CA SER A 177 17.64 -13.12 23.82
C SER A 177 18.76 -12.91 24.85
N ARG A 178 19.77 -12.10 24.52
CA ARG A 178 20.87 -11.71 25.40
C ARG A 178 20.59 -10.35 26.01
#